data_AF-A0A3L7ZIE5-F1
#
_entry.id   AF-A0A3L7ZIE5-F1
#
_cell.length_a   1.000
_cell.length_b   1.000
_cell.length_c   1.000
_cell.angle_alpha   90.00
_cell.angle_beta   90.00
_cell.angle_gamma   90.00
#
_symmetry.space_group_name_H-M   'P 1'
#
loop_
_entity.id
_entity.type
_entity.pdbx_description
1 polymer ?
#
loop_
_entity_poly.entity_id
_entity_poly.type
_entity_poly.pdbx_seq_one_letter_code
_entity_poly.pdbx_strand_id
1 'polypeptide(L)'
;MKKRPSSAYGEILRRVESSPVVGADEMGEDPDGGSHWMWVFQNEVATYIFPDPSRGKNAMYEHFPDGLPGSVPVTDRHSSCFNMRLACHQLCLVHLVRHKEHILKLLRNPRVPSDNNSSERSVRPLKVKQKVSGMFKIEEGSDAFCPLHSLIDTARKNGQGPFLALRRVAGLG
;
A
#
# COMPACT_ATOMS: atom_id res chain seq x y z
N MET A 1 24.98 1.43 17.97
CA MET A 1 24.76 0.12 17.30
C MET A 1 24.69 -0.95 18.38
N LYS A 2 23.51 -1.55 18.65
CA LYS A 2 23.37 -2.60 19.68
C LYS A 2 24.26 -3.79 19.28
N LYS A 3 25.15 -4.26 20.16
CA LYS A 3 26.00 -5.45 19.92
C LYS A 3 25.07 -6.66 19.71
N ARG A 4 25.20 -7.36 18.58
CA ARG A 4 24.42 -8.59 18.32
C ARG A 4 24.87 -9.69 19.31
N PRO A 5 23.94 -10.38 19.97
CA PRO A 5 24.30 -11.36 20.98
C PRO A 5 24.90 -12.62 20.35
N SER A 6 25.93 -13.20 20.98
CA SER A 6 26.52 -14.50 20.63
C SER A 6 25.67 -15.69 21.15
N SER A 7 24.36 -15.49 21.30
CA SER A 7 23.42 -16.47 21.86
C SER A 7 22.85 -17.37 20.77
N ALA A 8 22.21 -18.47 21.16
CA ALA A 8 21.43 -19.30 20.24
C ALA A 8 20.42 -18.47 19.43
N TYR A 9 19.86 -17.43 20.04
CA TYR A 9 18.95 -16.48 19.38
C TYR A 9 19.65 -15.62 18.31
N GLY A 10 20.89 -15.17 18.57
CA GLY A 10 21.70 -14.48 17.56
C GLY A 10 22.13 -15.39 16.41
N GLU A 11 22.34 -16.68 16.68
CA GLU A 11 22.61 -17.67 15.64
C GLU A 11 21.41 -17.91 14.71
N ILE A 12 20.19 -17.99 15.27
CA ILE A 12 18.95 -18.07 14.48
C ILE A 12 18.84 -16.85 13.55
N LEU A 13 19.08 -15.63 14.07
CA LEU A 13 19.06 -14.41 13.25
C LEU A 13 20.07 -14.49 12.10
N ARG A 14 21.31 -14.89 12.36
CA ARG A 14 22.34 -15.04 11.31
C ARG A 14 21.95 -16.03 10.23
N ARG A 15 21.31 -17.15 10.60
CA ARG A 15 20.81 -18.15 9.64
C ARG A 15 19.69 -17.60 8.76
N VAL A 16 18.80 -16.78 9.32
CA VAL A 16 17.77 -16.07 8.55
C VAL A 16 18.41 -15.04 7.61
N GLU A 17 19.34 -14.22 8.10
CA GLU A 17 19.99 -13.16 7.33
C GLU A 17 20.83 -13.66 6.14
N SER A 18 21.46 -14.82 6.30
CA SER A 18 22.28 -15.45 5.26
C SER A 18 21.48 -16.29 4.27
N SER A 19 20.17 -16.44 4.49
CA SER A 19 19.35 -17.32 3.67
C SER A 19 19.01 -16.68 2.32
N PRO A 20 19.08 -17.42 1.21
CA PRO A 20 18.66 -16.90 -0.10
C PRO A 20 17.14 -16.67 -0.17
N VAL A 21 16.34 -17.37 0.64
CA VAL A 21 14.87 -17.28 0.66
C VAL A 21 14.40 -17.21 2.10
N VAL A 22 13.51 -16.26 2.40
CA VAL A 22 13.00 -16.06 3.76
C VAL A 22 11.48 -15.91 3.72
N GLY A 23 10.74 -16.72 4.49
CA GLY A 23 9.33 -16.42 4.75
C GLY A 23 9.23 -15.32 5.78
N ALA A 24 8.35 -14.33 5.57
CA ALA A 24 8.08 -13.31 6.58
C ALA A 24 6.57 -13.07 6.74
N ASP A 25 6.15 -12.92 7.99
CA ASP A 25 4.75 -12.67 8.38
C ASP A 25 4.69 -11.91 9.71
N GLU A 26 3.52 -11.37 10.04
CA GLU A 26 3.28 -10.73 11.33
C GLU A 26 1.90 -11.03 11.92
N MET A 27 1.85 -11.04 13.25
CA MET A 27 0.61 -11.16 14.01
C MET A 27 0.48 -9.97 14.95
N GLY A 28 -0.71 -9.35 14.97
CA GLY A 28 -1.05 -8.35 15.98
C GLY A 28 -1.39 -9.01 17.31
N GLU A 29 -0.80 -8.50 18.37
CA GLU A 29 -1.19 -8.79 19.75
C GLU A 29 -1.64 -7.50 20.44
N ASP A 30 -2.56 -7.64 21.40
CA ASP A 30 -3.07 -6.52 22.21
C ASP A 30 -2.84 -6.78 23.70
N PRO A 31 -1.58 -6.80 24.17
CA PRO A 31 -1.29 -6.83 25.59
C PRO A 31 -1.76 -5.52 26.22
N ASP A 32 -2.75 -5.62 27.11
CA ASP A 32 -3.23 -4.52 27.98
C ASP A 32 -3.65 -3.23 27.25
N GLY A 33 -4.23 -3.34 26.04
CA GLY A 33 -4.74 -2.20 25.27
C GLY A 33 -3.67 -1.46 24.44
N GLY A 34 -2.46 -2.02 24.32
CA GLY A 34 -1.39 -1.53 23.46
C GLY A 34 -1.16 -2.43 22.25
N SER A 35 -1.22 -1.88 21.03
CA SER A 35 -0.92 -2.65 19.81
C SER A 35 0.57 -3.05 19.75
N HIS A 36 0.84 -4.35 19.84
CA HIS A 36 2.15 -4.95 19.59
C HIS A 36 2.07 -5.88 18.38
N TRP A 37 3.22 -6.12 17.75
CA TRP A 37 3.34 -6.98 16.59
C TRP A 37 4.41 -8.03 16.85
N MET A 38 4.03 -9.30 16.68
CA MET A 38 4.97 -10.42 16.65
C MET A 38 5.38 -10.65 15.20
N TRP A 39 6.63 -10.32 14.89
CA TRP A 39 7.21 -10.54 13.58
C TRP A 39 7.84 -11.91 13.51
N VAL A 40 7.64 -12.61 12.39
CA VAL A 40 8.23 -13.92 12.13
C VAL A 40 9.03 -13.84 10.84
N PHE A 41 10.29 -14.27 10.90
CA PHE A 41 11.14 -14.51 9.74
C PHE A 41 11.68 -15.94 9.81
N GLN A 42 11.52 -16.71 8.75
CA GLN A 42 11.86 -18.13 8.75
C GLN A 42 12.53 -18.59 7.47
N ASN A 43 13.28 -19.68 7.58
CA ASN A 43 13.71 -20.51 6.48
C ASN A 43 13.63 -22.00 6.89
N GLU A 44 14.17 -22.89 6.06
CA GLU A 44 14.15 -24.34 6.29
C GLU A 44 14.77 -24.81 7.63
N VAL A 45 15.66 -24.01 8.24
CA VAL A 45 16.46 -24.42 9.41
C VAL A 45 16.36 -23.47 10.60
N ALA A 46 15.66 -22.35 10.47
CA ALA A 46 15.62 -21.31 11.49
C ALA A 46 14.29 -20.53 11.45
N THR A 47 13.79 -20.17 12.62
CA THR A 47 12.63 -19.28 12.80
C THR A 47 12.98 -18.22 13.82
N TYR A 48 13.11 -16.98 13.35
CA TYR A 48 13.36 -15.80 14.15
C TYR A 48 12.04 -15.09 14.43
N ILE A 49 11.66 -15.00 15.70
CA ILE A 49 10.44 -14.32 16.15
C ILE A 49 10.83 -13.20 17.11
N PHE A 50 10.24 -12.02 16.95
CA PHE A 50 10.47 -10.89 17.84
C PHE A 50 9.23 -9.99 17.98
N PRO A 51 8.98 -9.42 19.17
CA PRO A 51 7.97 -8.40 19.37
C PRO A 51 8.49 -7.02 18.96
N ASP A 52 7.63 -6.19 18.36
CA ASP A 52 7.87 -4.77 18.12
C ASP A 52 6.55 -3.98 18.20
N PRO A 53 6.51 -2.79 18.84
CA PRO A 53 5.31 -1.95 18.84
C PRO A 53 4.95 -1.39 17.44
N SER A 54 5.91 -1.40 16.51
CA SER A 54 5.72 -0.94 15.14
C SER A 54 5.31 -2.07 14.20
N ARG A 55 4.20 -1.86 13.48
CA ARG A 55 3.88 -2.63 12.26
C ARG A 55 4.67 -2.15 11.02
N GLY A 56 5.52 -1.14 11.19
CA GLY A 56 6.06 -0.36 10.08
C GLY A 56 7.49 -0.70 9.70
N LYS A 57 8.06 0.18 8.86
CA LYS A 57 9.47 0.16 8.48
C LYS A 57 10.41 0.15 9.70
N ASN A 58 10.01 0.77 10.81
CA ASN A 58 10.87 0.91 11.99
C ASN A 58 11.26 -0.45 12.59
N ALA A 59 10.31 -1.37 12.75
CA ALA A 59 10.59 -2.74 13.22
C ALA A 59 11.62 -3.45 12.34
N MET A 60 11.48 -3.29 11.02
CA MET A 60 12.40 -3.91 10.06
C MET A 60 13.84 -3.42 10.22
N TYR A 61 14.05 -2.11 10.35
CA TYR A 61 15.41 -1.57 10.44
C TYR A 61 16.00 -1.66 11.85
N GLU A 62 15.19 -1.84 12.89
CA GLU A 62 15.70 -2.16 14.22
C GLU A 62 16.32 -3.57 14.26
N HIS A 63 15.66 -4.55 13.63
CA HIS A 63 16.09 -5.95 13.66
C HIS A 63 16.99 -6.34 12.48
N PHE A 64 16.81 -5.70 11.33
CA PHE A 64 17.59 -5.90 10.09
C PHE A 64 18.11 -4.54 9.59
N PRO A 65 19.10 -3.93 10.24
CA PRO A 65 19.59 -2.59 9.89
C PRO A 65 20.11 -2.49 8.46
N ASP A 66 20.68 -3.58 7.93
CA ASP A 66 21.19 -3.67 6.56
C ASP A 66 20.16 -4.23 5.57
N GLY A 67 18.95 -4.56 6.06
CA GLY A 67 17.96 -5.35 5.33
C GLY A 67 18.42 -6.80 5.12
N LEU A 68 17.92 -7.41 4.04
CA LEU A 68 18.26 -8.77 3.60
C LEU A 68 18.70 -8.73 2.12
N PRO A 69 19.83 -8.10 1.80
CA PRO A 69 20.21 -7.77 0.42
C PRO A 69 20.50 -8.98 -0.46
N GLY A 70 20.75 -10.16 0.12
CA GLY A 70 20.97 -11.42 -0.59
C GLY A 70 19.74 -12.32 -0.64
N SER A 71 18.62 -11.90 -0.06
CA SER A 71 17.44 -12.75 0.14
C SER A 71 16.26 -12.30 -0.70
N VAL A 72 15.44 -13.28 -1.09
CA VAL A 72 14.11 -13.06 -1.67
C VAL A 72 13.06 -13.43 -0.62
N PRO A 73 12.48 -12.46 0.10
CA PRO A 73 11.41 -12.76 1.01
C PRO A 73 10.12 -13.14 0.29
N VAL A 74 9.40 -14.11 0.86
CA VAL A 74 8.05 -14.54 0.47
C VAL A 74 7.06 -14.05 1.52
N THR A 75 6.19 -13.10 1.16
CA THR A 75 5.29 -12.44 2.13
C THR A 75 3.87 -12.28 1.58
N ASP A 76 2.91 -11.98 2.45
CA ASP A 76 1.48 -11.80 2.16
C ASP A 76 1.11 -10.43 1.55
N ARG A 77 2.09 -9.68 1.01
CA ARG A 77 1.97 -8.29 0.52
C ARG A 77 1.91 -7.23 1.63
N HIS A 78 2.36 -7.52 2.84
CA HIS A 78 2.51 -6.46 3.83
C HIS A 78 3.52 -5.38 3.37
N SER A 79 3.14 -4.10 3.48
CA SER A 79 3.88 -2.98 2.89
C SER A 79 5.24 -2.72 3.55
N SER A 80 5.42 -3.11 4.83
CA SER A 80 6.71 -2.97 5.53
C SER A 80 7.83 -3.74 4.84
N CYS A 81 7.54 -4.92 4.29
CA CYS A 81 8.52 -5.75 3.60
C CYS A 81 9.04 -5.11 2.31
N PHE A 82 8.22 -4.28 1.63
CA PHE A 82 8.65 -3.51 0.45
C PHE A 82 9.57 -2.34 0.77
N ASN A 83 9.69 -1.97 2.05
CA ASN A 83 10.55 -0.88 2.49
C ASN A 83 11.95 -1.36 2.90
N MET A 84 12.21 -2.66 2.92
CA MET A 84 13.51 -3.24 3.24
C MET A 84 14.43 -3.25 2.01
N ARG A 85 15.74 -3.21 2.26
CA ARG A 85 16.74 -3.50 1.22
C ARG A 85 16.78 -5.01 0.98
N LEU A 86 16.31 -5.44 -0.18
CA LEU A 86 16.16 -6.85 -0.56
C LEU A 86 16.77 -7.10 -1.94
N ALA A 87 17.10 -8.36 -2.26
CA ALA A 87 17.51 -8.74 -3.62
C ALA A 87 16.33 -8.66 -4.60
N CYS A 88 15.18 -9.19 -4.18
CA CYS A 88 13.92 -9.19 -4.89
C CYS A 88 12.78 -9.39 -3.86
N HIS A 89 11.52 -9.46 -4.30
CA HIS A 89 10.38 -9.75 -3.43
C HIS A 89 9.41 -10.68 -4.14
N GLN A 90 9.01 -11.77 -3.47
CA GLN A 90 7.99 -12.69 -3.97
C GLN A 90 6.73 -12.54 -3.12
N LEU A 91 5.58 -12.36 -3.78
CA LEU A 91 4.30 -12.41 -3.11
C LEU A 91 3.85 -13.86 -2.92
N CYS A 92 3.29 -14.17 -1.76
CA CYS A 92 2.72 -15.47 -1.47
C CYS A 92 1.58 -15.76 -2.46
N LEU A 93 1.80 -16.74 -3.35
CA LEU A 93 0.85 -17.09 -4.40
C LEU A 93 -0.48 -17.57 -3.83
N VAL A 94 -0.48 -18.27 -2.69
CA VAL A 94 -1.71 -18.70 -2.02
C VAL A 94 -2.58 -17.51 -1.62
N HIS A 95 -1.97 -16.44 -1.09
CA HIS A 95 -2.68 -15.20 -0.78
C HIS A 95 -3.21 -14.51 -2.03
N LEU A 96 -2.44 -14.47 -3.12
CA LEU A 96 -2.91 -13.90 -4.40
C LEU A 96 -4.07 -14.70 -5.00
N VAL A 97 -4.01 -16.04 -4.94
CA VAL A 97 -5.04 -16.93 -5.50
C VAL A 97 -6.39 -16.76 -4.80
N ARG A 98 -6.41 -16.40 -3.50
CA ARG A 98 -7.66 -16.05 -2.79
C ARG A 98 -8.40 -14.88 -3.45
N HIS A 99 -7.67 -13.97 -4.12
CA HIS A 99 -8.23 -12.81 -4.80
C HIS A 99 -8.20 -12.93 -6.34
N LYS A 100 -7.99 -14.13 -6.89
CA LYS A 100 -7.81 -14.35 -8.34
C LYS A 100 -8.93 -13.75 -9.20
N GLU A 101 -10.18 -13.83 -8.72
CA GLU A 101 -11.37 -13.36 -9.44
C GLU A 101 -11.44 -11.83 -9.52
N HIS A 102 -10.74 -11.11 -8.63
CA HIS A 102 -10.61 -9.67 -8.65
C HIS A 102 -9.40 -9.21 -9.47
N ILE A 103 -8.27 -9.92 -9.37
CA ILE A 103 -7.02 -9.57 -10.07
C ILE A 103 -7.14 -9.84 -11.58
N LEU A 104 -7.70 -10.99 -11.95
CA LEU A 104 -7.74 -11.45 -13.34
C LEU A 104 -9.05 -11.13 -14.05
N LYS A 105 -9.89 -10.25 -13.47
CA LYS A 105 -11.23 -9.94 -14.00
C LYS A 105 -11.19 -9.42 -15.44
N LEU A 106 -10.16 -8.66 -15.79
CA LEU A 106 -9.96 -8.11 -17.14
C LEU A 106 -9.81 -9.20 -18.22
N LEU A 107 -9.27 -10.38 -17.87
CA LEU A 107 -9.10 -11.49 -18.81
C LEU A 107 -10.44 -12.11 -19.23
N ARG A 108 -11.49 -11.93 -18.41
CA ARG A 108 -12.85 -12.42 -18.69
C ARG A 108 -13.81 -11.31 -19.11
N ASN A 109 -13.46 -10.05 -18.87
CA ASN A 109 -14.27 -8.90 -19.25
C ASN A 109 -13.40 -7.77 -19.81
N PRO A 110 -13.30 -7.63 -21.14
CA PRO A 110 -12.50 -6.58 -21.79
C PRO A 110 -12.92 -5.15 -21.44
N ARG A 111 -14.11 -4.93 -20.85
CA ARG A 111 -14.54 -3.61 -20.38
C ARG A 111 -13.88 -3.20 -19.05
N VAL A 112 -13.26 -4.14 -18.33
CA VAL A 112 -12.52 -3.85 -17.10
C VAL A 112 -11.09 -3.44 -17.50
N PRO A 113 -10.66 -2.19 -17.23
CA PRO A 113 -9.31 -1.75 -17.55
C PRO A 113 -8.29 -2.43 -16.63
N SER A 114 -7.05 -2.56 -17.10
CA SER A 114 -5.91 -3.06 -16.31
C SER A 114 -5.33 -2.01 -15.36
N ASP A 115 -5.75 -0.75 -15.47
CA ASP A 115 -5.27 0.38 -14.67
C ASP A 115 -6.44 1.29 -14.23
N ASN A 116 -6.14 2.22 -13.32
CA ASN A 116 -7.11 3.20 -12.80
C ASN A 116 -6.83 4.64 -13.31
N ASN A 117 -6.16 4.79 -14.46
CA ASN A 117 -5.70 6.09 -14.96
C ASN A 117 -6.84 7.08 -15.16
N SER A 118 -8.03 6.62 -15.54
CA SER A 118 -9.21 7.47 -15.72
C SER A 118 -9.61 8.18 -14.42
N SER A 119 -9.59 7.47 -13.29
CA SER A 119 -9.90 8.05 -11.98
C SER A 119 -8.77 8.96 -11.51
N GLU A 120 -7.51 8.55 -11.69
CA GLU A 120 -6.36 9.40 -11.35
C GLU A 120 -6.40 10.73 -12.10
N ARG A 121 -6.70 10.71 -13.41
CA ARG A 121 -6.89 11.91 -14.21
C ARG A 121 -8.04 12.78 -13.69
N SER A 122 -9.13 12.16 -13.27
CA SER A 122 -10.31 12.87 -12.72
C SER A 122 -10.01 13.52 -11.37
N VAL A 123 -9.10 12.96 -10.56
CA VAL A 123 -8.69 13.50 -9.25
C VAL A 123 -7.59 14.57 -9.35
N ARG A 124 -6.78 14.57 -10.42
CA ARG A 124 -5.68 15.56 -10.61
C ARG A 124 -6.12 17.02 -10.40
N PRO A 125 -7.27 17.50 -10.91
CA PRO A 125 -7.71 18.88 -10.68
C PRO A 125 -7.93 19.22 -9.20
N LEU A 126 -8.41 18.29 -8.39
CA LEU A 126 -8.53 18.47 -6.93
C LEU A 126 -7.16 18.71 -6.29
N LYS A 127 -6.16 17.94 -6.72
CA LYS A 127 -4.77 18.09 -6.27
C LYS A 127 -4.14 19.39 -6.78
N VAL A 128 -4.46 19.83 -7.99
CA VAL A 128 -4.05 21.14 -8.54
C VAL A 128 -4.65 22.27 -7.71
N LYS A 129 -5.96 22.22 -7.43
CA LYS A 129 -6.65 23.17 -6.54
C LYS A 129 -5.93 23.24 -5.19
N GLN A 130 -5.62 22.10 -4.60
CA GLN A 130 -4.91 22.04 -3.31
C GLN A 130 -3.54 22.73 -3.36
N LYS A 131 -2.77 22.51 -4.42
CA LYS A 131 -1.43 23.08 -4.57
C LYS A 131 -1.43 24.59 -4.86
N VAL A 132 -2.33 25.04 -5.72
CA VAL A 132 -2.35 26.42 -6.23
C VAL A 132 -3.18 27.33 -5.33
N SER A 133 -4.32 26.86 -4.83
CA SER A 133 -5.30 27.65 -4.08
C SER A 133 -5.44 27.20 -2.62
N GLY A 134 -4.61 26.25 -2.17
CA GLY A 134 -4.69 25.68 -0.83
C GLY A 134 -5.86 24.70 -0.64
N MET A 135 -5.94 24.11 0.56
CA MET A 135 -7.04 23.19 0.94
C MET A 135 -8.38 23.93 1.11
N PHE A 136 -9.50 23.21 1.06
CA PHE A 136 -10.79 23.79 1.45
C PHE A 136 -10.73 24.17 2.94
N LYS A 137 -11.20 25.37 3.28
CA LYS A 137 -11.15 25.90 4.64
C LYS A 137 -12.42 25.63 5.44
N ILE A 138 -13.52 25.37 4.74
CA ILE A 138 -14.84 25.02 5.26
C ILE A 138 -15.46 23.94 4.37
N GLU A 139 -16.39 23.16 4.90
CA GLU A 139 -17.02 22.01 4.24
C GLU A 139 -17.88 22.43 3.04
N GLU A 140 -18.60 23.55 3.16
CA GLU A 140 -19.45 24.11 2.11
C GLU A 140 -18.65 24.39 0.83
N GLY A 141 -17.36 24.72 0.97
CA GLY A 141 -16.46 24.96 -0.16
C GLY A 141 -16.18 23.68 -0.97
N SER A 142 -16.01 22.54 -0.30
CA SER A 142 -15.90 21.24 -0.99
C SER A 142 -17.24 20.80 -1.57
N ASP A 143 -18.33 21.02 -0.85
CA ASP A 143 -19.68 20.63 -1.26
C ASP A 143 -20.16 21.38 -2.49
N ALA A 144 -19.72 22.64 -2.67
CA ALA A 144 -19.96 23.38 -3.90
C ALA A 144 -19.02 22.95 -5.04
N PHE A 145 -17.74 22.70 -4.74
CA PHE A 145 -16.74 22.39 -5.75
C PHE A 145 -16.95 21.03 -6.41
N CYS A 146 -17.21 19.99 -5.61
CA CYS A 146 -17.29 18.60 -6.08
C CYS A 146 -18.39 18.39 -7.14
N PRO A 147 -19.64 18.85 -6.95
CA PRO A 147 -20.68 18.76 -7.98
C PRO A 147 -20.33 19.53 -9.25
N LEU A 148 -19.83 20.77 -9.13
CA LEU A 148 -19.45 21.58 -10.29
C LEU A 148 -18.36 20.89 -11.12
N HIS A 149 -17.32 20.39 -10.46
CA HIS A 149 -16.25 19.65 -11.13
C HIS A 149 -16.78 18.37 -11.78
N SER A 150 -17.66 17.64 -11.09
CA SER A 150 -18.28 16.41 -11.62
C SER A 150 -19.10 16.67 -12.88
N LEU A 151 -19.91 17.75 -12.90
CA LEU A 151 -20.69 18.16 -14.06
C LEU A 151 -19.79 18.56 -15.23
N ILE A 152 -18.75 19.35 -14.98
CA ILE A 152 -17.80 19.79 -16.02
C ILE A 152 -17.05 18.61 -16.63
N ASP A 153 -16.54 17.70 -15.80
CA ASP A 153 -15.80 16.52 -16.28
C ASP A 153 -16.72 15.57 -17.06
N THR A 154 -17.95 15.39 -16.60
CA THR A 154 -18.98 14.60 -17.30
C THR A 154 -19.33 15.22 -18.65
N ALA A 155 -19.54 16.54 -18.72
CA ALA A 155 -19.82 17.23 -19.97
C ALA A 155 -18.68 17.01 -20.99
N ARG A 156 -17.43 17.17 -20.55
CA ARG A 156 -16.25 16.92 -21.39
C ARG A 156 -16.18 15.47 -21.89
N LYS A 157 -16.44 14.49 -21.02
CA LYS A 157 -16.47 13.06 -21.37
C LYS A 157 -17.53 12.73 -22.42
N ASN A 158 -18.61 13.51 -22.49
CA ASN A 158 -19.69 13.36 -23.46
C ASN A 158 -19.55 14.28 -24.69
N GLY A 159 -18.40 14.92 -24.90
CA GLY A 159 -18.18 15.84 -26.03
C GLY A 159 -19.01 17.11 -25.97
N GLN A 160 -19.53 17.47 -24.79
CA GLN A 160 -20.37 18.65 -24.59
C GLN A 160 -19.55 19.82 -24.06
N GLY A 161 -19.95 21.04 -24.43
CA GLY A 161 -19.42 22.27 -23.85
C GLY A 161 -19.82 22.40 -22.37
N PRO A 162 -18.87 22.49 -21.42
CA PRO A 162 -19.19 22.56 -19.99
C PRO A 162 -20.13 23.71 -19.61
N PHE A 163 -19.97 24.87 -20.25
CA PHE A 163 -20.84 26.02 -20.03
C PHE A 163 -22.31 25.71 -20.37
N LEU A 164 -22.57 25.09 -21.52
CA LEU A 164 -23.93 24.73 -21.95
C LEU A 164 -24.53 23.67 -21.01
N ALA A 165 -23.72 22.71 -20.56
CA ALA A 165 -24.14 21.69 -19.61
C ALA A 165 -24.55 22.32 -18.26
N LEU A 166 -23.73 23.21 -17.71
CA LEU A 166 -24.04 23.92 -16.46
C LEU A 166 -25.28 24.80 -16.61
N ARG A 167 -25.40 25.55 -17.71
CA ARG A 167 -26.56 26.41 -17.99
C ARG A 167 -27.86 25.61 -18.00
N ARG A 168 -27.85 24.43 -18.63
CA ARG A 168 -29.00 23.52 -18.68
C ARG A 168 -29.38 23.00 -17.29
N VAL A 169 -28.40 22.59 -16.48
CA VAL A 169 -28.65 22.10 -15.12
C VAL A 169 -29.22 23.20 -14.23
N ALA A 170 -28.79 24.44 -14.41
CA ALA A 170 -29.30 25.60 -13.69
C ALA A 170 -30.73 26.04 -14.11
N GLY A 171 -31.35 25.37 -15.09
CA GLY A 171 -32.67 25.76 -15.59
C GLY A 171 -32.68 27.06 -16.40
N LEU A 172 -31.51 27.55 -16.82
CA LEU A 172 -31.34 28.78 -17.60
C LEU A 172 -31.45 28.48 -19.11
N GLY A 173 -32.43 27.64 -19.46
CA GLY A 173 -32.67 27.10 -20.81
C GLY A 173 -33.13 28.17 -21.77
#